data_AF-A0A7X5WMG2-F1
#
_entry.id   AF-A0A7X5WMG2-F1
#
_cell.length_a   1.000
_cell.length_b   1.000
_cell.length_c   1.000
_cell.angle_alpha   90.00
_cell.angle_beta   90.00
_cell.angle_gamma   90.00
#
_symmetry.space_group_name_H-M   'P 1'
#
loop_
_entity.id
_entity.type
_entity.pdbx_description
1 polymer ?
#
loop_
_entity_poly.entity_id
_entity_poly.type
_entity_poly.pdbx_seq_one_letter_code
_entity_poly.pdbx_strand_id
1 'polypeptide(L)'
;PDPDARAKPPRQPVGVLPHLRTAIDHPMIDRIYRALSTYPEGFTLHPKLAQQFEKRDEMFGSGEIDWALAEAMAMGSLLLEGTSIRLSGQDSRRGTFSHRHSTLVDYATSEEYQPLAGLAGEGTELWIYDSLLSEYACLGFEYGYSLAEPEALVVWEAQFGDFANGAQIIIDQFIVAAEDKWDQDCGLVMLLPHGFEGQGPEHSSARLERFLLLAAEDNIQVANATTAAQFFHLLRRQMLHHIRAPLVVFTPKSLLRA
;
A
#
# COMPACT_ATOMS: atom_id res chain seq x y z
N PRO A 1 -10.91 -41.50 1.23
CA PRO A 1 -10.00 -40.74 0.35
C PRO A 1 -9.62 -41.59 -0.85
N ASP A 2 -9.66 -41.00 -2.04
CA ASP A 2 -9.16 -41.66 -3.26
C ASP A 2 -7.66 -41.97 -3.08
N PRO A 3 -7.23 -43.25 -3.11
CA PRO A 3 -5.82 -43.61 -2.91
C PRO A 3 -4.90 -43.10 -4.02
N ASP A 4 -5.44 -42.67 -5.16
CA ASP A 4 -4.70 -42.11 -6.29
C ASP A 4 -4.72 -40.57 -6.31
N ALA A 5 -5.37 -39.91 -5.34
CA ALA A 5 -5.36 -38.46 -5.23
C ALA A 5 -3.94 -37.94 -4.96
N ARG A 6 -3.29 -37.43 -6.01
CA ARG A 6 -2.03 -36.69 -5.91
C ARG A 6 -2.32 -35.20 -5.95
N ALA A 7 -1.60 -34.42 -5.16
CA ALA A 7 -1.58 -32.98 -5.32
C ALA A 7 -1.14 -32.66 -6.75
N LYS A 8 -1.79 -31.66 -7.37
CA LYS A 8 -1.32 -31.15 -8.65
C LYS A 8 0.11 -30.62 -8.45
N PRO A 9 1.01 -30.79 -9.43
CA PRO A 9 2.29 -30.12 -9.38
C PRO A 9 2.05 -28.60 -9.32
N PRO A 10 2.91 -27.86 -8.61
CA PRO A 10 2.82 -26.41 -8.58
C PRO A 10 2.98 -25.82 -9.98
N ARG A 11 2.47 -24.60 -10.17
CA ARG A 11 2.63 -23.87 -11.43
C ARG A 11 4.12 -23.65 -11.69
N GLN A 12 4.51 -23.71 -12.96
CA GLN A 12 5.91 -23.42 -13.29
C GLN A 12 6.19 -21.94 -13.05
N PRO A 13 7.31 -21.60 -12.40
CA PRO A 13 7.71 -20.22 -12.21
C PRO A 13 7.80 -19.50 -13.56
N VAL A 14 7.17 -18.33 -13.65
CA VAL A 14 7.23 -17.48 -14.85
C VAL A 14 8.56 -16.71 -14.88
N GLY A 15 9.20 -16.54 -13.72
CA GLY A 15 10.49 -15.88 -13.55
C GLY A 15 10.39 -14.37 -13.71
N VAL A 16 11.43 -13.76 -14.29
CA VAL A 16 11.47 -12.30 -14.44
C VAL A 16 10.45 -11.85 -15.49
N LEU A 17 9.40 -11.17 -15.01
CA LEU A 17 8.37 -10.61 -15.87
C LEU A 17 8.92 -9.49 -16.76
N PRO A 18 8.36 -9.31 -17.97
CA PRO A 18 8.78 -8.24 -18.86
C PRO A 18 8.59 -6.87 -18.22
N HIS A 19 9.44 -5.92 -18.61
CA HIS A 19 9.32 -4.53 -18.16
C HIS A 19 7.96 -3.95 -18.60
N LEU A 20 7.25 -3.38 -17.64
CA LEU A 20 5.98 -2.69 -17.84
C LEU A 20 6.16 -1.19 -17.58
N ARG A 21 5.56 -0.36 -18.45
CA ARG A 21 5.62 1.10 -18.32
C ARG A 21 4.71 1.53 -17.17
N THR A 22 5.32 1.90 -16.05
CA THR A 22 4.62 2.47 -14.88
C THR A 22 4.78 3.98 -14.76
N ALA A 23 5.59 4.61 -15.64
CA ALA A 23 5.80 6.06 -15.64
C ALA A 23 4.54 6.82 -16.06
N ILE A 24 4.29 7.94 -15.39
CA ILE A 24 3.23 8.90 -15.70
C ILE A 24 3.84 10.20 -16.26
N ASP A 25 3.03 11.01 -16.92
CA ASP A 25 3.47 12.29 -17.48
C ASP A 25 3.34 13.44 -16.45
N HIS A 26 4.02 14.57 -16.74
CA HIS A 26 3.95 15.76 -15.89
C HIS A 26 2.53 16.29 -15.68
N PRO A 27 1.65 16.36 -16.69
CA PRO A 27 0.25 16.75 -16.49
C PRO A 27 -0.49 15.90 -15.45
N MET A 28 -0.26 14.58 -15.43
CA MET A 28 -0.85 13.71 -14.42
C MET A 28 -0.27 13.98 -13.03
N ILE A 29 1.05 14.18 -12.90
CA ILE A 29 1.72 14.57 -11.66
C ILE A 29 1.08 15.87 -11.10
N ASP A 30 0.97 16.90 -11.93
CA ASP A 30 0.41 18.20 -11.54
C ASP A 30 -1.07 18.10 -11.15
N ARG A 31 -1.84 17.27 -11.85
CA ARG A 31 -3.26 17.03 -11.54
C ARG A 31 -3.42 16.39 -10.16
N ILE A 32 -2.61 15.37 -9.85
CA ILE A 32 -2.65 14.71 -8.55
C ILE A 32 -2.19 15.67 -7.44
N TYR A 33 -1.11 16.42 -7.69
CA TYR A 33 -0.61 17.41 -6.74
C TYR A 33 -1.64 18.49 -6.43
N ARG A 34 -2.34 18.99 -7.46
CA ARG A 34 -3.43 19.97 -7.29
C ARG A 34 -4.56 19.40 -6.43
N ALA A 35 -4.93 18.13 -6.60
CA ALA A 35 -5.95 17.51 -5.76
C ALA A 35 -5.51 17.44 -4.29
N LEU A 36 -4.24 17.14 -4.02
CA LEU A 36 -3.67 17.11 -2.67
C LEU A 36 -3.59 18.50 -1.99
N SER A 37 -3.47 19.57 -2.78
CA SER A 37 -3.30 20.95 -2.30
C SER A 37 -4.59 21.80 -2.38
N THR A 38 -5.69 21.25 -2.90
CA THR A 38 -6.97 21.94 -3.01
C THR A 38 -7.97 21.39 -1.99
N TYR A 39 -8.58 22.29 -1.22
CA TYR A 39 -9.59 21.97 -0.22
C TYR A 39 -10.97 22.50 -0.62
N PRO A 40 -12.07 21.90 -0.12
CA PRO A 40 -13.41 22.44 -0.30
C PRO A 40 -13.52 23.86 0.26
N GLU A 41 -14.44 24.64 -0.29
CA GLU A 41 -14.73 25.97 0.24
C GLU A 41 -15.15 25.88 1.71
N GLY A 42 -14.53 26.71 2.57
CA GLY A 42 -14.79 26.72 4.01
C GLY A 42 -14.00 25.69 4.82
N PHE A 43 -13.20 24.81 4.19
CA PHE A 43 -12.39 23.82 4.90
C PHE A 43 -11.30 24.50 5.76
N THR A 44 -11.27 24.19 7.05
CA THR A 44 -10.31 24.72 8.01
C THR A 44 -9.22 23.69 8.31
N LEU A 45 -8.05 23.86 7.70
CA LEU A 45 -6.91 22.98 7.93
C LEU A 45 -6.33 23.17 9.34
N HIS A 46 -5.95 22.06 10.00
CA HIS A 46 -5.28 22.12 11.30
C HIS A 46 -3.94 22.89 11.20
N PRO A 47 -3.63 23.85 12.08
CA PRO A 47 -2.46 24.74 11.94
C PRO A 47 -1.11 24.04 11.79
N LYS A 48 -0.89 22.91 12.49
CA LYS A 48 0.33 22.10 12.33
C LYS A 48 0.46 21.44 10.96
N LEU A 49 -0.66 21.08 10.33
CA LEU A 49 -0.66 20.49 8.98
C LEU A 49 -0.38 21.55 7.92
N ALA A 50 -0.87 22.77 8.11
CA ALA A 50 -0.58 23.89 7.21
C ALA A 50 0.93 24.08 7.03
N GLN A 51 1.71 24.11 8.11
CA GLN A 51 3.17 24.22 8.06
C GLN A 51 3.84 23.02 7.36
N GLN A 52 3.29 21.82 7.50
CA GLN A 52 3.81 20.63 6.85
C GLN A 52 3.52 20.65 5.34
N PHE A 53 2.36 21.16 4.94
CA PHE A 53 1.96 21.25 3.54
C PHE A 53 2.64 22.40 2.81
N GLU A 54 2.89 23.53 3.47
CA GLU A 54 3.73 24.61 2.92
C GLU A 54 5.13 24.11 2.54
N LYS A 55 5.77 23.31 3.41
CA LYS A 55 7.06 22.68 3.11
C LYS A 55 6.98 21.70 1.95
N ARG A 56 5.85 20.99 1.82
CA ARG A 56 5.61 20.09 0.69
C ARG A 56 5.46 20.88 -0.61
N ASP A 57 4.81 22.05 -0.58
CA ASP A 57 4.70 22.95 -1.73
C ASP A 57 6.06 23.47 -2.19
N GLU A 58 6.93 23.87 -1.25
CA GLU A 58 8.30 24.30 -1.56
C GLU A 58 9.12 23.17 -2.20
N MET A 59 9.06 21.97 -1.63
CA MET A 59 9.76 20.78 -2.12
C MET A 59 9.25 20.33 -3.50
N PHE A 60 7.93 20.32 -3.70
CA PHE A 60 7.37 20.00 -5.01
C PHE A 60 7.75 21.06 -6.05
N GLY A 61 7.75 22.34 -5.67
CA GLY A 61 8.18 23.45 -6.52
C GLY A 61 9.65 23.39 -6.94
N SER A 62 10.53 22.74 -6.17
CA SER A 62 11.92 22.48 -6.55
C SER A 62 12.10 21.22 -7.41
N GLY A 63 11.03 20.44 -7.63
CA GLY A 63 11.05 19.19 -8.37
C GLY A 63 11.37 17.95 -7.53
N GLU A 64 11.37 18.07 -6.20
CA GLU A 64 11.60 16.97 -5.27
C GLU A 64 10.29 16.30 -4.84
N ILE A 65 10.31 14.98 -4.66
CA ILE A 65 9.16 14.16 -4.27
C ILE A 65 9.59 13.23 -3.14
N ASP A 66 8.99 13.42 -1.95
CA ASP A 66 9.19 12.55 -0.80
C ASP A 66 8.39 11.24 -0.89
N TRP A 67 8.59 10.35 0.08
CA TRP A 67 7.92 9.06 0.11
C TRP A 67 6.40 9.16 0.14
N ALA A 68 5.85 10.07 0.95
CA ALA A 68 4.40 10.22 1.10
C ALA A 68 3.76 10.77 -0.18
N LEU A 69 4.41 11.71 -0.84
CA LEU A 69 3.95 12.27 -2.09
C LEU A 69 4.06 11.24 -3.23
N ALA A 70 5.13 10.45 -3.28
CA ALA A 70 5.24 9.35 -4.24
C ALA A 70 4.15 8.27 -4.05
N GLU A 71 3.83 7.92 -2.80
CA GLU A 71 2.71 7.03 -2.49
C GLU A 71 1.38 7.61 -2.98
N ALA A 72 1.11 8.88 -2.67
CA ALA A 72 -0.09 9.58 -3.11
C ALA A 72 -0.17 9.70 -4.64
N MET A 73 0.96 9.91 -5.33
CA MET A 73 1.04 9.93 -6.79
C MET A 73 0.76 8.55 -7.41
N ALA A 74 1.23 7.47 -6.79
CA ALA A 74 0.94 6.12 -7.26
C ALA A 74 -0.57 5.83 -7.14
N MET A 75 -1.16 6.14 -5.98
CA MET A 75 -2.60 5.97 -5.77
C MET A 75 -3.43 6.88 -6.69
N GLY A 76 -3.12 8.17 -6.74
CA GLY A 76 -3.83 9.14 -7.56
C GLY A 76 -3.78 8.81 -9.06
N SER A 77 -2.64 8.31 -9.56
CA SER A 77 -2.52 7.90 -10.97
C SER A 77 -3.33 6.65 -11.29
N LEU A 78 -3.36 5.67 -10.38
CA LEU A 78 -4.21 4.48 -10.53
C LEU A 78 -5.71 4.84 -10.52
N LEU A 79 -6.15 5.73 -9.64
CA LEU A 79 -7.53 6.23 -9.63
C LEU A 79 -7.91 6.90 -10.96
N LEU A 80 -7.01 7.74 -11.50
CA LEU A 80 -7.21 8.39 -12.79
C LEU A 80 -7.26 7.41 -13.97
N GLU A 81 -6.63 6.25 -13.82
CA GLU A 81 -6.62 5.17 -14.81
C GLU A 81 -7.77 4.15 -14.60
N GLY A 82 -8.65 4.39 -13.62
CA GLY A 82 -9.85 3.58 -13.37
C GLY A 82 -9.68 2.45 -12.35
N THR A 83 -8.55 2.39 -11.65
CA THR A 83 -8.29 1.38 -10.62
C THR A 83 -8.76 1.87 -9.25
N SER A 84 -9.73 1.18 -8.66
CA SER A 84 -10.18 1.43 -7.29
C SER A 84 -9.08 1.12 -6.29
N ILE A 85 -9.09 1.82 -5.15
CA ILE A 85 -8.05 1.67 -4.13
C ILE A 85 -8.69 1.42 -2.78
N ARG A 86 -8.19 0.39 -2.11
CA ARG A 86 -8.51 0.07 -0.72
C ARG A 86 -7.22 0.01 0.09
N LEU A 87 -7.10 0.89 1.09
CA LEU A 87 -6.02 0.89 2.07
C LEU A 87 -6.62 0.78 3.47
N SER A 88 -6.21 -0.23 4.24
CA SER A 88 -6.60 -0.33 5.65
C SER A 88 -5.43 -0.72 6.54
N GLY A 89 -5.45 -0.22 7.77
CA GLY A 89 -4.43 -0.46 8.77
C GLY A 89 -4.61 0.44 9.97
N GLN A 90 -3.88 0.19 11.05
CA GLN A 90 -4.01 0.97 12.27
C GLN A 90 -3.46 2.39 12.06
N ASP A 91 -4.31 3.40 12.22
CA ASP A 91 -4.02 4.82 11.98
C ASP A 91 -3.55 5.14 10.53
N SER A 92 -3.88 4.30 9.55
CA SER A 92 -3.39 4.44 8.17
C SER A 92 -3.88 5.69 7.44
N ARG A 93 -5.02 6.28 7.82
CA ARG A 93 -5.52 7.53 7.22
C ARG A 93 -4.56 8.70 7.44
N ARG A 94 -4.00 8.79 8.65
CA ARG A 94 -2.93 9.76 8.97
C ARG A 94 -1.56 9.20 8.58
N GLY A 95 -1.41 7.88 8.67
CA GLY A 95 -0.14 7.17 8.70
C GLY A 95 0.43 7.15 10.12
N THR A 96 0.94 6.00 10.55
CA THR A 96 1.56 5.81 11.87
C THR A 96 2.63 6.87 12.16
N PHE A 97 3.43 7.23 11.15
CA PHE A 97 4.51 8.22 11.26
C PHE A 97 4.09 9.66 10.90
N SER A 98 2.78 9.90 10.75
CA SER A 98 2.19 11.19 10.35
C SER A 98 2.75 11.71 9.02
N HIS A 99 2.96 10.81 8.06
CA HIS A 99 3.49 11.14 6.73
C HIS A 99 2.40 11.25 5.68
N ARG A 100 1.34 10.43 5.77
CA ARG A 100 0.36 10.22 4.68
C ARG A 100 -0.70 11.30 4.58
N HIS A 101 -1.46 11.53 5.66
CA HIS A 101 -2.58 12.49 5.68
C HIS A 101 -3.56 12.34 4.50
N SER A 102 -3.93 11.11 4.15
CA SER A 102 -4.86 10.83 3.04
C SER A 102 -6.31 11.17 3.38
N THR A 103 -6.63 11.27 4.67
CA THR A 103 -7.89 11.80 5.17
C THR A 103 -7.58 12.96 6.12
N LEU A 104 -8.07 14.13 5.76
CA LEU A 104 -7.98 15.35 6.55
C LEU A 104 -9.25 15.50 7.37
N VAL A 105 -9.11 16.07 8.57
CA VAL A 105 -10.24 16.40 9.44
C VAL A 105 -10.29 17.91 9.55
N ASP A 106 -11.44 18.50 9.25
CA ASP A 106 -11.67 19.93 9.41
C ASP A 106 -11.52 20.33 10.89
N TYR A 107 -10.69 21.32 11.14
CA TYR A 107 -10.35 21.76 12.49
C TYR A 107 -11.53 22.40 13.24
N ALA A 108 -12.49 22.98 12.52
CA ALA A 108 -13.66 23.65 13.08
C ALA A 108 -14.90 22.72 13.14
N THR A 109 -15.11 21.86 12.14
CA THR A 109 -16.34 21.07 12.01
C THR A 109 -16.16 19.58 12.32
N SER A 110 -14.92 19.07 12.37
CA SER A 110 -14.60 17.64 12.43
C SER A 110 -15.07 16.81 11.23
N GLU A 111 -15.47 17.45 10.14
CA GLU A 111 -15.81 16.75 8.89
C GLU A 111 -14.55 16.20 8.22
N GLU A 112 -14.69 15.01 7.62
CA GLU A 112 -13.59 14.35 6.92
C GLU A 112 -13.55 14.74 5.45
N TYR A 113 -12.34 14.96 4.93
CA TYR A 113 -12.07 15.23 3.52
C TYR A 113 -10.93 14.36 3.03
N GLN A 114 -11.13 13.66 1.91
CA GLN A 114 -10.12 12.83 1.26
C GLN A 114 -9.66 13.50 -0.04
N PRO A 115 -8.46 14.12 -0.09
CA PRO A 115 -8.04 14.91 -1.24
C PRO A 115 -8.00 14.13 -2.56
N LEU A 116 -7.63 12.85 -2.52
CA LEU A 116 -7.56 12.00 -3.71
C LEU A 116 -8.92 11.48 -4.17
N ALA A 117 -9.98 11.55 -3.34
CA ALA A 117 -11.29 11.01 -3.71
C ALA A 117 -11.88 11.72 -4.94
N GLY A 118 -11.58 13.01 -5.13
CA GLY A 118 -11.99 13.77 -6.32
C GLY A 118 -11.30 13.36 -7.63
N LEU A 119 -10.29 12.48 -7.57
CA LEU A 119 -9.65 11.92 -8.77
C LEU A 119 -10.35 10.66 -9.30
N ALA A 120 -11.20 10.03 -8.48
CA ALA A 120 -11.92 8.83 -8.87
C ALA A 120 -12.93 9.14 -10.01
N GLY A 121 -12.89 8.31 -11.06
CA GLY A 121 -13.84 8.36 -12.16
C GLY A 121 -15.14 7.61 -11.88
N GLU A 122 -16.02 7.53 -12.86
CA GLU A 122 -17.23 6.70 -12.78
C GLU A 122 -16.85 5.23 -12.60
N GLY A 123 -17.37 4.59 -11.54
CA GLY A 123 -17.08 3.19 -11.22
C GLY A 123 -15.75 2.93 -10.51
N THR A 124 -15.01 3.99 -10.15
CA THR A 124 -13.78 3.91 -9.37
C THR A 124 -14.02 4.49 -7.98
N GLU A 125 -13.44 3.86 -6.96
CA GLU A 125 -13.66 4.24 -5.57
C GLU A 125 -12.35 4.33 -4.81
N LEU A 126 -12.31 5.22 -3.81
CA LEU A 126 -11.21 5.36 -2.87
C LEU A 126 -11.68 5.04 -1.46
N TRP A 127 -11.07 4.03 -0.87
CA TRP A 127 -11.41 3.53 0.45
C TRP A 127 -10.18 3.48 1.34
N ILE A 128 -10.04 4.46 2.23
CA ILE A 128 -8.95 4.47 3.22
C ILE A 128 -9.52 4.45 4.62
N TYR A 129 -9.16 3.42 5.39
CA TYR A 129 -9.73 3.17 6.71
C TYR A 129 -8.64 3.04 7.78
N ASP A 130 -8.95 3.56 8.97
CA ASP A 130 -8.27 3.11 10.18
C ASP A 130 -8.91 1.79 10.62
N SER A 131 -8.11 0.73 10.69
CA SER A 131 -8.59 -0.60 11.07
C SER A 131 -8.87 -0.69 12.57
N LEU A 132 -9.55 -1.76 12.99
CA LEU A 132 -9.52 -2.18 14.39
C LEU A 132 -8.09 -2.54 14.81
N LEU A 133 -7.85 -2.56 16.12
CA LEU A 133 -6.59 -3.03 16.71
C LEU A 133 -6.55 -4.58 16.66
N SER A 134 -6.42 -5.11 15.44
CA SER A 134 -6.34 -6.54 15.16
C SER A 134 -5.57 -6.76 13.87
N GLU A 135 -4.47 -7.50 13.92
CA GLU A 135 -3.71 -7.87 12.73
C GLU A 135 -4.37 -9.06 12.02
N TYR A 136 -4.72 -10.11 12.78
CA TYR A 136 -5.28 -11.33 12.22
C TYR A 136 -6.56 -11.07 11.41
N ALA A 137 -7.56 -10.42 12.03
CA ALA A 137 -8.85 -10.24 11.40
C ALA A 137 -8.78 -9.23 10.25
N CYS A 138 -8.04 -8.14 10.41
CA CYS A 138 -7.91 -7.12 9.37
C CYS A 138 -7.13 -7.65 8.16
N LEU A 139 -5.99 -8.33 8.36
CA LEU A 139 -5.25 -8.91 7.24
C LEU A 139 -6.06 -10.02 6.55
N GLY A 140 -6.77 -10.85 7.31
CA GLY A 140 -7.68 -11.87 6.75
C GLY A 140 -8.83 -11.26 5.94
N PHE A 141 -9.35 -10.11 6.38
CA PHE A 141 -10.35 -9.36 5.63
C PHE A 141 -9.79 -8.83 4.31
N GLU A 142 -8.63 -8.19 4.32
CA GLU A 142 -8.00 -7.65 3.11
C GLU A 142 -7.60 -8.75 2.12
N TYR A 143 -7.17 -9.92 2.62
CA TYR A 143 -7.00 -11.11 1.78
C TYR A 143 -8.29 -11.44 1.04
N GLY A 144 -9.40 -11.61 1.78
CA GLY A 144 -10.70 -11.92 1.17
C GLY A 144 -11.19 -10.85 0.19
N TYR A 145 -10.96 -9.58 0.50
CA TYR A 145 -11.31 -8.47 -0.38
C TYR A 145 -10.49 -8.52 -1.69
N SER A 146 -9.18 -8.79 -1.61
CA SER A 146 -8.32 -8.89 -2.80
C SER A 146 -8.69 -10.03 -3.75
N LEU A 147 -9.35 -11.08 -3.24
CA LEU A 147 -9.89 -12.15 -4.08
C LEU A 147 -11.23 -11.77 -4.72
N ALA A 148 -12.06 -11.03 -3.99
CA ALA A 148 -13.38 -10.62 -4.44
C ALA A 148 -13.33 -9.48 -5.45
N GLU A 149 -12.36 -8.57 -5.30
CA GLU A 149 -12.14 -7.41 -6.16
C GLU A 149 -10.67 -7.37 -6.66
N PRO A 150 -10.30 -8.25 -7.61
CA PRO A 150 -8.92 -8.39 -8.09
C PRO A 150 -8.45 -7.20 -8.95
N GLU A 151 -9.36 -6.32 -9.37
CA GLU A 151 -9.07 -5.11 -10.14
C GLU A 151 -8.84 -3.88 -9.24
N ALA A 152 -9.08 -3.98 -7.93
CA ALA A 152 -8.71 -2.94 -6.98
C ALA A 152 -7.29 -3.15 -6.43
N LEU A 153 -6.57 -2.04 -6.20
CA LEU A 153 -5.37 -2.07 -5.38
C LEU A 153 -5.78 -2.23 -3.91
N VAL A 154 -5.60 -3.42 -3.37
CA VAL A 154 -5.89 -3.74 -1.96
C VAL A 154 -4.59 -3.74 -1.16
N VAL A 155 -4.54 -2.91 -0.13
CA VAL A 155 -3.35 -2.67 0.69
C VAL A 155 -3.71 -2.81 2.17
N TRP A 156 -2.95 -3.64 2.87
CA TRP A 156 -2.93 -3.71 4.32
C TRP A 156 -1.63 -3.11 4.85
N GLU A 157 -1.72 -2.16 5.79
CA GLU A 157 -0.57 -1.54 6.45
C GLU A 157 -0.51 -1.94 7.93
N ALA A 158 0.61 -2.53 8.33
CA ALA A 158 0.91 -2.75 9.74
C ALA A 158 1.36 -1.44 10.39
N GLN A 159 1.00 -1.21 11.67
CA GLN A 159 1.51 -0.04 12.42
C GLN A 159 3.04 -0.09 12.53
N PHE A 160 3.57 -1.26 12.89
CA PHE A 160 4.97 -1.64 12.75
C PHE A 160 4.99 -3.05 12.16
N GLY A 161 5.95 -3.34 11.29
CA GLY A 161 6.03 -4.64 10.64
C GLY A 161 6.22 -5.79 11.63
N ASP A 162 6.78 -5.51 12.81
CA ASP A 162 6.94 -6.45 13.92
C ASP A 162 5.62 -7.14 14.32
N PHE A 163 4.50 -6.41 14.27
CA PHE A 163 3.17 -6.89 14.68
C PHE A 163 2.47 -7.77 13.63
N ALA A 164 2.98 -7.83 12.40
CA ALA A 164 2.42 -8.71 11.37
C ALA A 164 2.46 -10.20 11.78
N ASN A 165 3.29 -10.56 12.76
CA ASN A 165 3.29 -11.89 13.37
C ASN A 165 1.95 -12.28 14.03
N GLY A 166 1.11 -11.30 14.44
CA GLY A 166 -0.23 -11.55 14.95
C GLY A 166 -1.17 -12.15 13.90
N ALA A 167 -0.85 -11.99 12.62
CA ALA A 167 -1.59 -12.52 11.49
C ALA A 167 -0.87 -13.69 10.79
N GLN A 168 0.05 -14.38 11.47
CA GLN A 168 0.89 -15.40 10.84
C GLN A 168 0.10 -16.52 10.16
N ILE A 169 -1.04 -16.94 10.72
CA ILE A 169 -1.88 -17.97 10.11
C ILE A 169 -2.44 -17.49 8.76
N ILE A 170 -2.83 -16.22 8.64
CA ILE A 170 -3.28 -15.63 7.37
C ILE A 170 -2.14 -15.62 6.36
N ILE A 171 -0.94 -15.23 6.80
CA ILE A 171 0.25 -15.22 5.93
C ILE A 171 0.55 -16.64 5.43
N ASP A 172 0.71 -17.61 6.32
CA ASP A 172 1.18 -18.96 6.00
C ASP A 172 0.15 -19.79 5.24
N GLN A 173 -1.13 -19.70 5.63
CA GLN A 173 -2.15 -20.62 5.15
C GLN A 173 -2.97 -20.08 3.99
N PHE A 174 -2.91 -18.77 3.75
CA PHE A 174 -3.67 -18.09 2.72
C PHE A 174 -2.74 -17.32 1.79
N ILE A 175 -2.13 -16.22 2.25
CA ILE A 175 -1.40 -15.30 1.35
C ILE A 175 -0.32 -16.01 0.54
N VAL A 176 0.58 -16.76 1.17
CA VAL A 176 1.72 -17.39 0.47
C VAL A 176 1.38 -18.73 -0.19
N ALA A 177 0.17 -19.24 0.03
CA ALA A 177 -0.20 -20.62 -0.37
C ALA A 177 -1.50 -20.69 -1.20
N ALA A 178 -2.15 -19.55 -1.47
CA ALA A 178 -3.45 -19.50 -2.13
C ALA A 178 -3.41 -20.08 -3.55
N GLU A 179 -2.40 -19.68 -4.33
CA GLU A 179 -2.22 -20.13 -5.70
C GLU A 179 -1.98 -21.65 -5.74
N ASP A 180 -1.04 -22.17 -4.93
CA ASP A 180 -0.71 -23.59 -4.93
C ASP A 180 -1.83 -24.49 -4.40
N LYS A 181 -2.55 -24.04 -3.36
CA LYS A 181 -3.58 -24.85 -2.71
C LYS A 181 -4.90 -24.81 -3.46
N TRP A 182 -5.25 -23.65 -4.05
CA TRP A 182 -6.60 -23.39 -4.54
C TRP A 182 -6.65 -22.75 -5.93
N ASP A 183 -5.52 -22.56 -6.61
CA ASP A 183 -5.44 -21.87 -7.91
C ASP A 183 -6.04 -20.46 -7.84
N GLN A 184 -5.86 -19.80 -6.68
CA GLN A 184 -6.39 -18.47 -6.38
C GLN A 184 -5.30 -17.42 -6.46
N ASP A 185 -5.48 -16.48 -7.39
CA ASP A 185 -4.63 -15.30 -7.51
C ASP A 185 -4.93 -14.31 -6.37
N CYS A 186 -3.89 -13.69 -5.81
CA CYS A 186 -4.01 -12.76 -4.67
C CYS A 186 -3.17 -11.51 -4.92
N GLY A 187 -3.83 -10.38 -5.19
CA GLY A 187 -3.16 -9.10 -5.47
C GLY A 187 -2.77 -8.27 -4.24
N LEU A 188 -2.97 -8.79 -3.02
CA LEU A 188 -2.82 -8.04 -1.77
C LEU A 188 -1.40 -7.46 -1.59
N VAL A 189 -1.33 -6.18 -1.23
CA VAL A 189 -0.10 -5.51 -0.81
C VAL A 189 -0.02 -5.44 0.71
N MET A 190 1.11 -5.84 1.29
CA MET A 190 1.43 -5.69 2.70
C MET A 190 2.50 -4.62 2.87
N LEU A 191 2.16 -3.51 3.52
CA LEU A 191 3.13 -2.48 3.92
C LEU A 191 3.57 -2.74 5.36
N LEU A 192 4.85 -3.06 5.53
CA LEU A 192 5.44 -3.49 6.80
C LEU A 192 6.56 -2.53 7.22
N PRO A 193 6.27 -1.54 8.08
CA PRO A 193 7.29 -0.61 8.54
C PRO A 193 8.47 -1.33 9.19
N HIS A 194 9.67 -1.10 8.67
CA HIS A 194 10.88 -1.84 8.99
C HIS A 194 12.09 -0.90 9.07
N GLY A 195 12.97 -1.12 10.04
CA GLY A 195 14.23 -0.38 10.16
C GLY A 195 14.78 -0.35 11.58
N PHE A 196 16.10 -0.51 11.72
CA PHE A 196 16.79 -0.52 13.01
C PHE A 196 17.19 0.90 13.44
N GLU A 197 16.30 1.58 14.16
CA GLU A 197 16.43 3.01 14.51
C GLU A 197 16.56 3.25 16.01
N GLY A 198 16.85 2.19 16.79
CA GLY A 198 16.99 2.30 18.25
C GLY A 198 15.67 2.41 19.02
N GLN A 199 14.52 2.16 18.38
CA GLN A 199 13.19 2.25 19.02
C GLN A 199 12.80 1.01 19.83
N GLY A 200 13.68 0.00 19.90
CA GLY A 200 13.47 -1.23 20.67
C GLY A 200 13.14 -2.46 19.81
N PRO A 201 13.03 -3.64 20.44
CA PRO A 201 12.99 -4.93 19.75
C PRO A 201 11.70 -5.19 18.96
N GLU A 202 10.57 -4.56 19.35
CA GLU A 202 9.25 -4.74 18.72
C GLU A 202 8.84 -3.52 17.86
N HIS A 203 9.81 -2.69 17.48
CA HIS A 203 9.62 -1.53 16.61
C HIS A 203 10.77 -1.45 15.59
N SER A 204 11.30 -2.60 15.15
CA SER A 204 12.50 -2.65 14.32
C SER A 204 12.37 -3.62 13.14
N SER A 205 11.88 -4.83 13.38
CA SER A 205 11.97 -5.92 12.43
C SER A 205 10.61 -6.49 12.04
N ALA A 206 10.27 -6.32 10.76
CA ALA A 206 9.19 -7.02 10.11
C ALA A 206 9.50 -8.50 9.79
N ARG A 207 10.63 -9.02 10.30
CA ARG A 207 11.07 -10.42 10.13
C ARG A 207 11.20 -10.81 8.65
N LEU A 208 11.96 -10.00 7.91
CA LEU A 208 12.19 -10.18 6.47
C LEU A 208 12.60 -11.60 6.10
N GLU A 209 13.42 -12.24 6.93
CA GLU A 209 13.85 -13.62 6.77
C GLU A 209 12.70 -14.61 6.67
N ARG A 210 11.56 -14.35 7.34
CA ARG A 210 10.38 -15.22 7.31
C ARG A 210 9.72 -15.19 5.94
N PHE A 211 9.58 -14.02 5.34
CA PHE A 211 9.02 -13.90 3.99
C PHE A 211 9.95 -14.52 2.95
N LEU A 212 11.27 -14.38 3.10
CA LEU A 212 12.23 -15.06 2.22
C LEU A 212 12.18 -16.59 2.35
N LEU A 213 11.92 -17.13 3.54
CA LEU A 213 11.74 -18.57 3.74
C LEU A 213 10.43 -19.10 3.13
N LEU A 214 9.38 -18.27 3.08
CA LEU A 214 8.08 -18.62 2.48
C LEU A 214 8.03 -18.42 0.96
N ALA A 215 8.99 -17.69 0.40
CA ALA A 215 9.06 -17.44 -1.04
C ALA A 215 9.48 -18.71 -1.80
N ALA A 216 8.61 -19.20 -2.68
CA ALA A 216 8.83 -20.33 -3.55
C ALA A 216 8.01 -20.17 -4.83
N GLU A 217 8.59 -20.55 -5.98
CA GLU A 217 7.86 -20.65 -7.26
C GLU A 217 7.03 -19.41 -7.65
N ASP A 218 7.57 -18.22 -7.40
CA ASP A 218 6.94 -16.91 -7.67
C ASP A 218 5.65 -16.61 -6.85
N ASN A 219 5.37 -17.38 -5.79
CA ASN A 219 4.17 -17.26 -4.97
C ASN A 219 3.98 -15.90 -4.29
N ILE A 220 5.07 -15.17 -3.99
CA ILE A 220 5.04 -13.81 -3.43
C ILE A 220 6.17 -12.95 -4.00
N GLN A 221 5.94 -11.65 -4.02
CA GLN A 221 6.94 -10.63 -4.31
C GLN A 221 7.41 -9.99 -3.01
N VAL A 222 8.71 -10.02 -2.73
CA VAL A 222 9.31 -9.44 -1.52
C VAL A 222 10.20 -8.25 -1.90
N ALA A 223 9.87 -7.05 -1.42
CA ALA A 223 10.52 -5.81 -1.84
C ALA A 223 10.93 -4.91 -0.66
N ASN A 224 12.07 -4.25 -0.80
CA ASN A 224 12.55 -3.21 0.11
C ASN A 224 12.99 -2.01 -0.73
N ALA A 225 12.06 -1.07 -0.94
CA ALA A 225 12.31 0.12 -1.76
C ALA A 225 13.12 1.16 -0.97
N THR A 226 14.15 1.71 -1.60
CA THR A 226 15.08 2.67 -0.96
C THR A 226 14.88 4.11 -1.42
N THR A 227 13.98 4.34 -2.37
CA THR A 227 13.65 5.68 -2.88
C THR A 227 12.15 5.81 -3.07
N ALA A 228 11.65 7.04 -2.98
CA ALA A 228 10.25 7.37 -3.24
C ALA A 228 9.80 6.91 -4.64
N ALA A 229 10.65 7.11 -5.66
CA ALA A 229 10.37 6.68 -7.03
C ALA A 229 10.23 5.14 -7.15
N GLN A 230 11.09 4.37 -6.47
CA GLN A 230 10.96 2.91 -6.46
C GLN A 230 9.61 2.48 -5.85
N PHE A 231 9.19 3.11 -4.75
CA PHE A 231 7.91 2.80 -4.13
C PHE A 231 6.72 3.16 -5.04
N PHE A 232 6.76 4.33 -5.68
CA PHE A 232 5.78 4.74 -6.69
C PHE A 232 5.63 3.70 -7.80
N HIS A 233 6.75 3.28 -8.39
CA HIS A 233 6.74 2.31 -9.49
C HIS A 233 6.29 0.93 -9.02
N LEU A 234 6.63 0.52 -7.80
CA LEU A 234 6.25 -0.77 -7.23
C LEU A 234 4.73 -0.89 -7.06
N LEU A 235 4.07 0.14 -6.50
CA LEU A 235 2.62 0.14 -6.32
C LEU A 235 1.87 0.12 -7.65
N ARG A 236 2.29 0.93 -8.62
CA ARG A 236 1.68 0.92 -9.97
C ARG A 236 1.91 -0.42 -10.67
N ARG A 237 3.10 -1.00 -10.52
CA ARG A 237 3.44 -2.30 -11.09
C ARG A 237 2.49 -3.41 -10.60
N GLN A 238 2.09 -3.38 -9.33
CA GLN A 238 1.20 -4.38 -8.75
C GLN A 238 -0.12 -4.52 -9.51
N MET A 239 -0.67 -3.42 -10.01
CA MET A 239 -1.94 -3.41 -10.75
C MET A 239 -1.77 -3.54 -12.26
N LEU A 240 -0.68 -2.98 -12.81
CA LEU A 240 -0.42 -2.99 -14.25
C LEU A 240 0.12 -4.32 -14.78
N HIS A 241 0.64 -5.20 -13.92
CA HIS A 241 0.97 -6.57 -14.32
C HIS A 241 -0.29 -7.42 -14.51
N HIS A 242 -0.18 -8.47 -15.32
CA HIS A 242 -1.25 -9.46 -15.50
C HIS A 242 -1.24 -10.57 -14.44
N ILE A 243 -0.12 -10.71 -13.70
CA ILE A 243 0.01 -11.67 -12.61
C ILE A 243 -0.33 -10.95 -11.31
N ARG A 244 -1.21 -11.56 -10.51
CA ARG A 244 -1.66 -11.08 -9.21
C ARG A 244 -1.07 -11.98 -8.12
N ALA A 245 0.21 -11.73 -7.80
CA ALA A 245 0.89 -12.34 -6.67
C ALA A 245 1.02 -11.32 -5.53
N PRO A 246 0.91 -11.73 -4.24
CA PRO A 246 1.01 -10.83 -3.11
C PRO A 246 2.32 -10.06 -3.12
N LEU A 247 2.27 -8.80 -2.71
CA LEU A 247 3.43 -7.93 -2.63
C LEU A 247 3.71 -7.54 -1.18
N VAL A 248 4.83 -8.00 -0.65
CA VAL A 248 5.30 -7.66 0.69
C VAL A 248 6.36 -6.58 0.60
N VAL A 249 6.07 -5.39 1.11
CA VAL A 249 6.96 -4.23 1.07
C VAL A 249 7.43 -3.89 2.49
N PHE A 250 8.74 -3.93 2.69
CA PHE A 250 9.37 -3.39 3.90
C PHE A 250 9.47 -1.87 3.76
N THR A 251 8.47 -1.17 4.29
CA THR A 251 8.39 0.29 4.20
C THR A 251 9.29 0.96 5.24
N PRO A 252 9.87 2.13 4.94
CA PRO A 252 10.76 2.81 5.86
C PRO A 252 10.01 3.55 6.97
N LYS A 253 10.76 4.00 7.98
CA LYS A 253 10.25 4.90 9.04
C LYS A 253 11.00 6.24 9.02
N SER A 254 12.31 6.23 9.23
CA SER A 254 13.15 7.44 9.19
C SER A 254 13.29 8.05 7.79
N LEU A 255 13.37 7.22 6.73
CA LEU A 255 13.46 7.71 5.34
C LEU A 255 12.21 8.47 4.87
N LEU A 256 11.11 8.44 5.65
CA LEU A 256 9.93 9.26 5.36
C LEU A 256 10.20 10.76 5.49
N ARG A 257 11.35 11.16 6.05
CA ARG A 257 11.75 12.55 6.29
C ARG A 257 13.15 12.88 5.74
N ALA A 258 13.74 11.96 4.98
CA ALA A 258 15.11 12.05 4.47
C ALA A 258 15.17 12.73 3.10
#